data_AF-A0A9P1BGI0-F1
#
_entry.id   AF-A0A9P1BGI0-F1
#
_cell.length_a   1.000
_cell.length_b   1.000
_cell.length_c   1.000
_cell.angle_alpha   90.00
_cell.angle_beta   90.00
_cell.angle_gamma   90.00
#
_symmetry.space_group_name_H-M   'P 1'
#
loop_
_entity.id
_entity.type
_entity.pdbx_description
1 polymer ?
#
loop_
_entity_poly.entity_id
_entity_poly.type
_entity_poly.pdbx_seq_one_letter_code
_entity_poly.pdbx_strand_id
1 'polypeptide(L)'
;EMIDAIFQWMTSLGCIDTSKVFAGGFSYGGTIVQDLACVRSWQFRGLAPDVAPGDYTDRGLLHLGDCKNATPVTYISFCGTGDISHCYLNSIAKAETVAKQTHCSRSELRRKSATVNCTVWSGCHAGHIVESCMVYRMDHEIPGRVAPDGTSFLHPGSDLDYTKYVFEKFSLQVASDQLRFYGHPTRAEEDWKQEVWPPNKMYDSMYLRTALATQGLQTLPNQRVSITSTIEYEG
;
A
#
# COMPACT_ATOMS: atom_id res chain seq x y z
N GLU A 1 1.01 -21.85 -10.19
CA GLU A 1 0.84 -21.79 -11.65
C GLU A 1 0.85 -20.35 -12.18
N MET A 2 -0.16 -19.50 -11.91
CA MET A 2 -0.17 -18.11 -12.43
C MET A 2 1.03 -17.26 -11.99
N ILE A 3 1.31 -17.19 -10.67
CA ILE A 3 2.42 -16.37 -10.14
C ILE A 3 3.78 -16.86 -10.66
N ASP A 4 3.95 -18.18 -10.77
CA ASP A 4 5.16 -18.79 -11.33
C ASP A 4 5.35 -18.39 -12.80
N ALA A 5 4.28 -18.38 -13.60
CA ALA A 5 4.32 -17.98 -15.00
C ALA A 5 4.64 -16.48 -15.17
N ILE A 6 4.04 -15.61 -14.34
CA ILE A 6 4.36 -14.17 -14.34
C ILE A 6 5.83 -13.96 -14.00
N PHE A 7 6.34 -14.65 -12.99
CA PHE A 7 7.73 -14.57 -12.59
C PHE A 7 8.68 -15.02 -13.72
N GLN A 8 8.40 -16.18 -14.32
CA GLN A 8 9.16 -16.69 -15.45
C GLN A 8 9.17 -15.71 -16.62
N TRP A 9 8.01 -15.18 -17.00
CA TRP A 9 7.91 -14.19 -18.08
C TRP A 9 8.73 -12.93 -17.78
N MET A 10 8.59 -12.35 -16.59
CA MET A 10 9.35 -11.16 -16.21
C MET A 10 10.87 -11.42 -16.20
N THR A 11 11.32 -12.55 -15.66
CA THR A 11 12.75 -12.93 -15.66
C THR A 11 13.29 -13.23 -17.06
N SER A 12 12.43 -13.65 -18.00
CA SER A 12 12.85 -13.87 -19.40
C SER A 12 13.06 -12.56 -20.18
N LEU A 13 12.43 -11.47 -19.75
CA LEU A 13 12.47 -10.17 -20.45
C LEU A 13 13.53 -9.21 -19.91
N GLY A 14 14.08 -9.45 -18.72
CA GLY A 14 15.04 -8.51 -18.14
C GLY A 14 15.86 -9.09 -16.99
N CYS A 15 16.87 -8.33 -16.57
CA CYS A 15 17.76 -8.67 -15.47
C CYS A 15 17.09 -8.39 -14.12
N ILE A 16 16.15 -9.24 -13.72
CA ILE A 16 15.48 -9.15 -12.41
C ILE A 16 16.33 -9.86 -11.37
N ASP A 17 16.65 -9.16 -10.29
CA ASP A 17 17.25 -9.77 -9.11
C ASP A 17 16.17 -10.54 -8.33
N THR A 18 16.12 -11.84 -8.55
CA THR A 18 15.11 -12.74 -7.95
C THR A 18 15.25 -12.87 -6.43
N SER A 19 16.34 -12.37 -5.83
CA SER A 19 16.50 -12.32 -4.38
C SER A 19 15.81 -11.10 -3.73
N LYS A 20 15.32 -10.15 -4.54
CA LYS A 20 14.76 -8.86 -4.11
C LYS A 20 13.35 -8.62 -4.64
N VAL A 21 12.53 -9.65 -4.56
CA VAL A 21 11.15 -9.63 -5.06
C VAL A 21 10.21 -9.35 -3.90
N PHE A 22 9.26 -8.43 -4.12
CA PHE A 22 8.30 -8.02 -3.11
C PHE A 22 6.89 -8.08 -3.68
N ALA A 23 5.89 -8.30 -2.83
CA ALA A 23 4.49 -8.20 -3.23
C ALA A 23 3.69 -7.36 -2.24
N GLY A 24 2.80 -6.52 -2.77
CA GLY A 24 1.81 -5.77 -2.00
C GLY A 24 0.44 -5.96 -2.64
N GLY A 25 -0.62 -5.86 -1.84
CA GLY A 25 -1.97 -6.10 -2.33
C GLY A 25 -3.00 -5.55 -1.37
N PHE A 26 -4.14 -5.10 -1.92
CA PHE A 26 -5.24 -4.51 -1.18
C PHE A 26 -6.48 -5.41 -1.26
N SER A 27 -7.27 -5.49 -0.17
CA SER A 27 -8.52 -6.28 -0.13
C SER A 27 -8.26 -7.76 -0.46
N TYR A 28 -8.99 -8.35 -1.40
CA TYR A 28 -8.70 -9.70 -1.93
C TYR A 28 -7.27 -9.84 -2.49
N GLY A 29 -6.69 -8.76 -3.03
CA GLY A 29 -5.27 -8.75 -3.41
C GLY A 29 -4.35 -8.88 -2.18
N GLY A 30 -4.75 -8.30 -1.05
CA GLY A 30 -4.09 -8.50 0.24
C GLY A 30 -4.17 -9.95 0.70
N THR A 31 -5.32 -10.61 0.53
CA THR A 31 -5.46 -12.05 0.78
C THR A 31 -4.53 -12.88 -0.10
N ILE A 32 -4.48 -12.62 -1.41
CA ILE A 32 -3.56 -13.31 -2.31
C ILE A 32 -2.11 -13.14 -1.84
N VAL A 33 -1.69 -11.92 -1.51
CA VAL A 33 -0.33 -11.63 -1.01
C VAL A 33 -0.06 -12.32 0.31
N GLN A 34 -1.04 -12.41 1.20
CA GLN A 34 -0.92 -13.16 2.44
C GLN A 34 -0.73 -14.66 2.17
N ASP A 35 -1.50 -15.25 1.25
CA ASP A 35 -1.37 -16.67 0.89
C ASP A 35 0.00 -16.97 0.27
N LEU A 36 0.61 -16.01 -0.45
CA LEU A 36 1.97 -16.16 -0.95
C LEU A 36 3.00 -16.35 0.17
N ALA A 37 2.78 -15.81 1.37
CA ALA A 37 3.62 -16.07 2.54
C ALA A 37 3.61 -17.55 2.95
N CYS A 38 2.59 -18.30 2.54
CA CYS A 38 2.45 -19.71 2.79
C CYS A 38 2.96 -20.56 1.62
N VAL A 39 2.39 -20.33 0.44
CA VAL A 39 2.50 -21.27 -0.69
C VAL A 39 3.64 -20.94 -1.64
N ARG A 40 4.24 -19.75 -1.55
CA ARG A 40 5.29 -19.25 -2.45
C ARG A 40 6.32 -18.37 -1.75
N SER A 41 6.46 -18.52 -0.44
CA SER A 41 7.31 -17.65 0.39
C SER A 41 8.77 -17.58 -0.12
N TRP A 42 9.26 -18.66 -0.73
CA TRP A 42 10.64 -18.76 -1.25
C TRP A 42 10.92 -17.84 -2.44
N GLN A 43 9.88 -17.30 -3.08
CA GLN A 43 10.00 -16.36 -4.20
C GLN A 43 10.08 -14.91 -3.74
N PHE A 44 9.71 -14.60 -2.49
CA PHE A 44 9.54 -13.23 -2.02
C PHE A 44 10.46 -12.92 -0.85
N ARG A 45 11.10 -11.76 -0.90
CA ARG A 45 11.86 -11.20 0.21
C ARG A 45 10.96 -10.50 1.23
N GLY A 46 9.85 -9.93 0.77
CA GLY A 46 8.87 -9.28 1.64
C GLY A 46 7.48 -9.17 1.03
N LEU A 47 6.48 -9.15 1.91
CA LEU A 47 5.06 -9.14 1.58
C LEU A 47 4.36 -8.05 2.37
N ALA A 48 3.44 -7.34 1.73
CA ALA A 48 2.67 -6.27 2.34
C ALA A 48 1.18 -6.41 2.03
N PRO A 49 0.46 -7.32 2.71
CA PRO A 49 -0.98 -7.40 2.55
C PRO A 49 -1.66 -6.25 3.29
N ASP A 50 -2.43 -5.46 2.56
CA ASP A 50 -3.24 -4.35 3.06
C ASP A 50 -4.72 -4.71 3.02
N VAL A 51 -5.42 -4.44 4.11
CA VAL A 51 -6.86 -4.66 4.24
C VAL A 51 -7.29 -6.06 3.78
N ALA A 52 -6.47 -7.07 4.06
CA ALA A 52 -6.78 -8.46 3.73
C ALA A 52 -7.96 -8.93 4.60
N PRO A 53 -9.13 -9.27 4.00
CA PRO A 53 -10.33 -9.62 4.75
C PRO A 53 -10.07 -10.61 5.90
N GLY A 54 -10.79 -10.41 7.00
CA GLY A 54 -10.84 -11.39 8.08
C GLY A 54 -11.58 -12.63 7.60
N ASP A 55 -11.10 -13.81 7.96
CA ASP A 55 -11.86 -15.05 7.77
C ASP A 55 -13.10 -15.02 8.67
N TYR A 56 -14.27 -14.69 8.09
CA TYR A 56 -15.57 -14.92 8.72
C TYR A 56 -16.14 -16.29 8.40
N THR A 57 -15.57 -16.97 7.42
CA THR A 57 -16.07 -18.23 6.89
C THR A 57 -14.88 -19.02 6.40
N ASP A 58 -14.88 -20.30 6.72
CA ASP A 58 -13.98 -21.40 6.31
C ASP A 58 -13.87 -21.57 4.76
N ARG A 59 -13.75 -20.46 4.00
CA ARG A 59 -13.84 -20.39 2.54
C ARG A 59 -12.52 -20.70 1.83
N GLY A 60 -11.63 -21.45 2.49
CA GLY A 60 -10.39 -21.93 1.87
C GLY A 60 -9.27 -20.90 1.78
N LEU A 61 -9.25 -19.89 2.67
CA LEU A 61 -8.03 -19.10 2.88
C LEU A 61 -7.04 -19.96 3.67
N LEU A 62 -5.76 -19.94 3.27
CA LEU A 62 -4.76 -20.72 3.97
C LEU A 62 -4.54 -20.11 5.35
N HIS A 63 -4.84 -20.89 6.38
CA HIS A 63 -4.36 -20.57 7.71
C HIS A 63 -2.84 -20.61 7.66
N LEU A 64 -2.20 -19.48 7.97
CA LEU A 64 -0.74 -19.39 7.95
C LEU A 64 -0.07 -20.44 8.87
N GLY A 65 -0.81 -20.95 9.86
CA GLY A 65 -0.36 -22.00 10.77
C GLY A 65 -0.16 -23.37 10.09
N ASP A 66 -0.80 -23.60 8.94
CA ASP A 66 -0.70 -24.86 8.18
C ASP A 66 0.47 -24.86 7.18
N CYS A 67 1.23 -23.77 7.12
CA CYS A 67 2.32 -23.55 6.17
C CYS A 67 3.62 -24.20 6.63
N LYS A 68 3.67 -25.54 6.59
CA LYS A 68 4.79 -26.33 7.12
C LYS A 68 6.15 -26.06 6.45
N ASN A 69 6.15 -25.55 5.22
CA ASN A 69 7.36 -25.32 4.42
C ASN A 69 7.56 -23.84 4.04
N ALA A 70 6.90 -22.91 4.73
CA ALA A 70 7.11 -21.49 4.48
C ALA A 70 8.52 -21.07 4.91
N THR A 71 9.24 -20.44 4.00
CA THR A 71 10.50 -19.75 4.24
C THR A 71 10.25 -18.40 4.94
N PRO A 72 11.17 -17.94 5.81
CA PRO A 72 11.09 -16.63 6.43
C PRO A 72 10.97 -15.49 5.39
N VAL A 73 10.03 -14.57 5.62
CA VAL A 73 9.79 -13.38 4.79
C VAL A 73 9.58 -12.14 5.65
N THR A 74 9.95 -10.98 5.13
CA THR A 74 9.49 -9.71 5.73
C THR A 74 7.99 -9.56 5.51
N TYR A 75 7.25 -9.08 6.51
CA TYR A 75 5.79 -8.98 6.48
C TYR A 75 5.31 -7.70 7.13
N ILE A 76 4.57 -6.87 6.38
CA ILE A 76 4.08 -5.58 6.86
C ILE A 76 2.61 -5.47 6.47
N SER A 77 1.72 -5.62 7.43
CA SER A 77 0.28 -5.56 7.18
C SER A 77 -0.37 -4.32 7.75
N PHE A 78 -1.43 -3.87 7.09
CA PHE A 78 -2.26 -2.75 7.52
C PHE A 78 -3.73 -3.15 7.48
N CYS A 79 -4.50 -2.59 8.42
CA CYS A 79 -5.93 -2.79 8.47
C CYS A 79 -6.61 -1.63 9.19
N GLY A 80 -7.78 -1.22 8.70
CA GLY A 80 -8.63 -0.23 9.35
C GLY A 80 -9.51 -0.83 10.44
N THR A 81 -9.70 -0.13 11.56
CA THR A 81 -10.63 -0.60 12.61
C THR A 81 -12.10 -0.29 12.29
N GLY A 82 -12.37 0.51 11.26
CA GLY A 82 -13.72 0.77 10.72
C GLY A 82 -14.10 -0.18 9.60
N ASP A 83 -13.14 -0.92 9.04
CA ASP A 83 -13.37 -1.82 7.92
C ASP A 83 -14.39 -2.93 8.23
N ILE A 84 -15.49 -2.91 7.48
CA ILE A 84 -16.58 -3.90 7.54
C ILE A 84 -16.18 -5.28 6.99
N SER A 85 -15.05 -5.38 6.27
CA SER A 85 -14.44 -6.68 5.91
C SER A 85 -13.77 -7.35 7.11
N HIS A 86 -13.68 -6.63 8.23
CA HIS A 86 -13.15 -7.11 9.50
C HIS A 86 -11.72 -7.67 9.42
N CYS A 87 -10.87 -7.10 8.56
CA CYS A 87 -9.45 -7.46 8.48
C CYS A 87 -8.75 -7.44 9.86
N TYR A 88 -9.27 -6.66 10.81
CA TYR A 88 -8.64 -6.41 12.10
C TYR A 88 -8.72 -7.61 13.05
N LEU A 89 -9.72 -8.51 12.86
CA LEU A 89 -9.95 -9.62 13.77
C LEU A 89 -8.74 -10.57 13.87
N ASN A 90 -8.08 -10.83 12.74
CA ASN A 90 -7.02 -11.83 12.65
C ASN A 90 -5.67 -11.25 12.24
N SER A 91 -5.55 -9.94 12.02
CA SER A 91 -4.33 -9.31 11.51
C SER A 91 -3.10 -9.59 12.40
N ILE A 92 -3.26 -9.50 13.72
CA ILE A 92 -2.17 -9.78 14.69
C ILE A 92 -1.81 -11.27 14.68
N ALA A 93 -2.78 -12.18 14.69
CA ALA A 93 -2.53 -13.62 14.69
C ALA A 93 -1.82 -14.10 13.41
N LYS A 94 -2.19 -13.51 12.26
CA LYS A 94 -1.51 -13.73 10.97
C LYS A 94 -0.04 -13.29 11.05
N ALA A 95 0.22 -12.07 11.52
CA ALA A 95 1.57 -11.56 11.67
C ALA A 95 2.40 -12.33 12.73
N GLU A 96 1.78 -12.80 13.82
CA GLU A 96 2.44 -13.64 14.82
C GLU A 96 2.89 -14.98 14.23
N THR A 97 2.10 -15.56 13.32
CA THR A 97 2.48 -16.78 12.63
C THR A 97 3.72 -16.57 11.77
N VAL A 98 3.78 -15.47 11.02
CA VAL A 98 4.98 -15.10 10.25
C VAL A 98 6.15 -14.81 11.19
N ALA A 99 5.91 -14.13 12.31
CA ALA A 99 6.95 -13.84 13.30
C ALA A 99 7.60 -15.13 13.84
N LYS A 100 6.79 -16.17 14.12
CA LYS A 100 7.28 -17.50 14.51
C LYS A 100 8.13 -18.15 13.41
N GLN A 101 7.67 -18.09 12.16
CA GLN A 101 8.42 -18.59 10.99
C GLN A 101 9.76 -17.86 10.81
N THR A 102 9.79 -16.55 11.07
CA THR A 102 11.01 -15.73 10.99
C THR A 102 11.85 -15.75 12.28
N HIS A 103 11.49 -16.57 13.27
CA HIS A 103 12.18 -16.70 14.56
C HIS A 103 12.35 -15.36 15.32
N CYS A 104 11.34 -14.50 15.31
CA CYS A 104 11.35 -13.29 16.12
C CYS A 104 11.30 -13.62 17.62
N SER A 105 11.93 -12.78 18.45
CA SER A 105 12.11 -13.04 19.89
C SER A 105 11.16 -12.25 20.78
N ARG A 106 10.65 -11.11 20.31
CA ARG A 106 9.86 -10.16 21.10
C ARG A 106 8.80 -9.50 20.23
N SER A 107 7.69 -9.13 20.85
CA SER A 107 6.65 -8.29 20.25
C SER A 107 6.35 -7.09 21.13
N GLU A 108 6.08 -5.95 20.53
CA GLU A 108 5.70 -4.73 21.24
C GLU A 108 4.69 -3.92 20.44
N LEU A 109 3.79 -3.22 21.14
CA LEU A 109 2.88 -2.26 20.52
C LEU A 109 3.60 -0.92 20.38
N ARG A 110 3.71 -0.42 19.15
CA ARG A 110 4.32 0.87 18.84
C ARG A 110 3.32 1.78 18.16
N ARG A 111 3.11 2.96 18.74
CA ARG A 111 2.43 4.05 18.08
C ARG A 111 3.35 4.61 16.98
N LYS A 112 2.92 4.52 15.72
CA LYS A 112 3.66 5.09 14.58
C LYS A 112 3.24 6.52 14.30
N SER A 113 2.02 6.86 14.68
CA SER A 113 1.35 8.08 14.25
C SER A 113 0.19 8.40 15.20
N ALA A 114 -0.49 9.54 15.02
CA ALA A 114 -1.68 9.89 15.78
C ALA A 114 -2.79 8.84 15.62
N THR A 115 -2.87 8.21 14.45
CA THR A 115 -3.96 7.30 14.05
C THR A 115 -3.53 5.85 13.85
N VAL A 116 -2.22 5.55 13.83
CA VAL A 116 -1.68 4.22 13.54
C VAL A 116 -0.90 3.65 14.71
N ASN A 117 -1.33 2.47 15.15
CA ASN A 117 -0.62 1.63 16.11
C ASN A 117 -0.22 0.32 15.43
N CYS A 118 1.04 -0.08 15.55
CA CYS A 118 1.51 -1.35 15.02
C CYS A 118 2.05 -2.25 16.11
N THR A 119 1.66 -3.53 16.09
CA THR A 119 2.43 -4.57 16.77
C THR A 119 3.66 -4.86 15.91
N VAL A 120 4.84 -4.72 16.52
CA VAL A 120 6.14 -4.91 15.86
C VAL A 120 6.84 -6.08 16.53
N TRP A 121 7.33 -7.02 15.72
CA TRP A 121 8.16 -8.12 16.19
C TRP A 121 9.63 -7.85 15.90
N SER A 122 10.49 -8.13 16.87
CA SER A 122 11.93 -7.81 16.81
C SER A 122 12.81 -9.01 17.15
N GLY A 123 14.09 -8.90 16.78
CA GLY A 123 15.06 -9.99 16.89
C GLY A 123 14.75 -11.16 15.95
N CYS A 124 14.16 -10.88 14.79
CA CYS A 124 13.87 -11.87 13.76
C CYS A 124 15.17 -12.26 13.03
N HIS A 125 15.24 -13.50 12.57
CA HIS A 125 16.38 -14.02 11.82
C HIS A 125 16.62 -13.22 10.53
N ALA A 126 17.87 -13.13 10.09
CA ALA A 126 18.28 -12.48 8.84
C ALA A 126 17.77 -11.03 8.63
N GLY A 127 17.43 -10.33 9.72
CA GLY A 127 16.95 -8.95 9.67
C GLY A 127 15.53 -8.79 9.09
N HIS A 128 14.73 -9.85 9.06
CA HIS A 128 13.34 -9.76 8.62
C HIS A 128 12.55 -8.77 9.50
N ILE A 129 11.66 -8.03 8.86
CA ILE A 129 10.77 -7.07 9.52
C ILE A 129 9.38 -7.70 9.57
N VAL A 130 8.76 -7.76 10.75
CA VAL A 130 7.38 -8.24 10.90
C VAL A 130 6.58 -7.20 11.67
N GLU A 131 5.57 -6.62 11.02
CA GLU A 131 4.70 -5.58 11.57
C GLU A 131 3.22 -5.81 11.18
N SER A 132 2.31 -5.55 12.13
CA SER A 132 0.86 -5.52 11.91
C SER A 132 0.32 -4.20 12.42
N CYS A 133 -0.15 -3.36 11.52
CA CYS A 133 -0.61 -2.00 11.78
C CYS A 133 -2.13 -1.89 11.74
N MET A 134 -2.68 -1.27 12.77
CA MET A 134 -4.08 -0.91 12.89
C MET A 134 -4.24 0.59 12.70
N VAL A 135 -5.12 0.99 11.79
CA VAL A 135 -5.45 2.38 11.49
C VAL A 135 -6.81 2.71 12.08
N TYR A 136 -6.81 3.63 13.04
CA TYR A 136 -8.01 3.96 13.81
C TYR A 136 -9.11 4.55 12.93
N ARG A 137 -10.29 3.92 12.98
CA ARG A 137 -11.52 4.27 12.24
C ARG A 137 -11.43 4.27 10.72
N MET A 138 -10.29 3.89 10.13
CA MET A 138 -10.21 3.76 8.68
C MET A 138 -11.14 2.63 8.22
N ASP A 139 -11.91 2.90 7.17
CA ASP A 139 -12.77 1.93 6.49
C ASP A 139 -11.94 1.00 5.59
N HIS A 140 -12.55 0.44 4.55
CA HIS A 140 -11.92 -0.46 3.59
C HIS A 140 -11.06 0.31 2.56
N GLU A 141 -9.95 0.89 3.01
CA GLU A 141 -9.13 1.82 2.23
C GLU A 141 -7.62 1.65 2.46
N ILE A 142 -6.81 2.22 1.57
CA ILE A 142 -5.34 2.24 1.71
C ILE A 142 -4.91 3.46 2.54
N PRO A 143 -4.15 3.27 3.63
CA PRO A 143 -3.62 4.35 4.47
C PRO A 143 -2.80 5.38 3.65
N GLY A 144 -3.04 6.67 3.88
CA GLY A 144 -2.28 7.79 3.28
C GLY A 144 -2.86 8.41 2.02
N ARG A 145 -4.08 8.04 1.61
CA ARG A 145 -4.76 8.63 0.45
C ARG A 145 -6.18 9.07 0.79
N VAL A 146 -6.67 10.06 0.06
CA VAL A 146 -8.09 10.45 0.05
C VAL A 146 -8.77 9.68 -1.07
N ALA A 147 -9.85 8.95 -0.78
CA ALA A 147 -10.65 8.29 -1.81
C ALA A 147 -11.28 9.34 -2.75
N PRO A 148 -11.24 9.15 -4.08
CA PRO A 148 -11.83 10.09 -5.04
C PRO A 148 -13.34 9.89 -5.21
N ASP A 149 -14.06 9.59 -4.13
CA ASP A 149 -15.48 9.20 -4.16
C ASP A 149 -16.42 10.33 -3.69
N GLY A 150 -15.87 11.36 -3.05
CA GLY A 150 -16.64 12.49 -2.51
C GLY A 150 -17.57 12.13 -1.35
N THR A 151 -17.49 10.89 -0.85
CA THR A 151 -18.38 10.32 0.17
C THR A 151 -17.64 9.72 1.35
N SER A 152 -16.38 9.29 1.18
CA SER A 152 -15.54 8.81 2.28
C SER A 152 -15.29 9.93 3.29
N PHE A 153 -15.31 9.56 4.58
CA PHE A 153 -14.81 10.45 5.60
C PHE A 153 -13.37 10.83 5.28
N LEU A 154 -13.06 12.13 5.33
CA LEU A 154 -11.67 12.58 5.40
C LEU A 154 -11.08 12.03 6.69
N HIS A 155 -10.55 10.82 6.63
CA HIS A 155 -9.45 10.47 7.50
C HIS A 155 -8.33 11.37 7.03
N PRO A 156 -7.93 12.42 7.78
CA PRO A 156 -6.74 13.19 7.42
C PRO A 156 -5.68 12.13 7.19
N GLY A 157 -5.23 12.02 5.92
CA GLY A 157 -4.67 10.79 5.37
C GLY A 157 -3.78 10.18 6.42
N SER A 158 -4.08 8.95 6.86
CA SER A 158 -3.40 8.33 8.00
C SER A 158 -1.95 8.77 7.96
N ASP A 159 -1.51 9.44 9.01
CA ASP A 159 -0.23 10.15 9.03
C ASP A 159 0.98 9.22 8.80
N LEU A 160 0.70 7.92 8.64
CA LEU A 160 1.49 6.94 7.92
C LEU A 160 0.89 6.59 6.53
N ASP A 161 1.59 6.97 5.46
CA ASP A 161 1.28 6.52 4.09
C ASP A 161 1.75 5.07 3.91
N TYR A 162 0.81 4.16 3.63
CA TYR A 162 1.08 2.72 3.47
C TYR A 162 2.12 2.46 2.38
N THR A 163 1.96 3.09 1.20
CA THR A 163 2.82 2.83 0.04
C THR A 163 4.24 3.26 0.37
N LYS A 164 4.39 4.50 0.84
CA LYS A 164 5.69 5.03 1.24
C LYS A 164 6.33 4.15 2.33
N TYR A 165 5.58 3.82 3.36
CA TYR A 165 6.08 3.05 4.50
C TYR A 165 6.60 1.66 4.10
N VAL A 166 5.81 0.93 3.31
CA VAL A 166 6.18 -0.40 2.83
C VAL A 166 7.42 -0.34 1.96
N PHE A 167 7.52 0.62 1.04
CA PHE A 167 8.69 0.79 0.18
C PHE A 167 9.95 1.15 0.98
N GLU A 168 9.83 2.06 1.96
CA GLU A 168 10.92 2.38 2.89
C GLU A 168 11.43 1.12 3.60
N LYS A 169 10.53 0.30 4.14
CA LYS A 169 10.88 -0.92 4.87
C LYS A 169 11.45 -2.02 3.97
N PHE A 170 10.90 -2.21 2.78
CA PHE A 170 11.44 -3.15 1.81
C PHE A 170 12.82 -2.73 1.30
N SER A 171 13.08 -1.42 1.21
CA SER A 171 14.42 -0.93 0.84
C SER A 171 15.50 -1.38 1.83
N LEU A 172 15.19 -1.41 3.13
CA LEU A 172 16.07 -1.93 4.17
C LEU A 172 16.34 -3.43 4.02
N GLN A 173 15.48 -4.17 3.32
CA GLN A 173 15.69 -5.60 3.00
C GLN A 173 16.61 -5.82 1.80
N VAL A 174 16.85 -4.78 1.01
CA VAL A 174 17.79 -4.80 -0.12
C VAL A 174 19.18 -4.39 0.33
N ALA A 175 19.28 -3.36 1.16
CA ALA A 175 20.51 -2.86 1.76
C ALA A 175 20.19 -2.29 3.14
N SER A 176 20.61 -3.00 4.20
CA SER A 176 20.23 -2.69 5.59
C SER A 176 20.74 -1.33 6.10
N ASP A 177 21.73 -0.76 5.43
CA ASP A 177 22.35 0.53 5.71
C ASP A 177 21.88 1.67 4.78
N GLN A 178 21.05 1.36 3.77
CA GLN A 178 20.60 2.32 2.77
C GLN A 178 19.09 2.27 2.61
N LEU A 179 18.39 3.26 3.17
CA LEU A 179 17.04 3.56 2.75
C LEU A 179 17.08 4.10 1.31
N ARG A 180 16.68 3.26 0.35
CA ARG A 180 16.68 3.61 -1.09
C ARG A 180 15.41 4.34 -1.52
N PHE A 181 14.37 4.24 -0.70
CA PHE A 181 13.18 5.06 -0.75
C PHE A 181 13.18 5.85 0.55
N TYR A 182 13.45 7.16 0.51
CA TYR A 182 13.40 8.04 1.69
C TYR A 182 12.39 9.13 1.38
N GLY A 183 11.18 9.00 1.93
CA GLY A 183 10.10 9.95 1.66
C GLY A 183 9.86 10.94 2.78
N HIS A 184 10.82 11.21 3.68
CA HIS A 184 10.63 12.37 4.57
C HIS A 184 10.59 13.62 3.69
N PRO A 185 9.52 14.43 3.77
CA PRO A 185 9.60 15.77 3.23
C PRO A 185 10.81 16.42 3.90
N THR A 186 11.68 17.03 3.11
CA THR A 186 12.70 17.94 3.61
C THR A 186 12.03 18.95 4.54
N ARG A 187 12.79 19.58 5.44
CA ARG A 187 12.24 20.65 6.29
C ARG A 187 11.55 21.74 5.46
N ALA A 188 12.06 22.03 4.26
CA ALA A 188 11.42 22.92 3.31
C ALA A 188 10.06 22.40 2.77
N GLU A 189 9.92 21.09 2.55
CA GLU A 189 8.65 20.48 2.16
C GLU A 189 7.67 20.34 3.34
N GLU A 190 8.17 20.19 4.58
CA GLU A 190 7.35 20.25 5.80
C GLU A 190 6.86 21.68 6.06
N ASP A 191 7.76 22.67 5.98
CA ASP A 191 7.44 24.09 6.13
C ASP A 191 6.46 24.54 5.03
N TRP A 192 6.70 24.14 3.78
CA TRP A 192 5.75 24.35 2.68
C TRP A 192 4.40 23.68 2.98
N LYS A 193 4.37 22.40 3.38
CA LYS A 193 3.12 21.69 3.74
C LYS A 193 2.36 22.35 4.90
N GLN A 194 3.06 22.96 5.85
CA GLN A 194 2.45 23.72 6.95
C GLN A 194 1.91 25.07 6.46
N GLU A 195 2.58 25.72 5.51
CA GLU A 195 2.14 26.98 4.87
C GLU A 195 0.92 26.79 3.96
N VAL A 196 0.79 25.64 3.28
CA VAL A 196 -0.38 25.27 2.45
C VAL A 196 -1.39 24.37 3.19
N TRP A 197 -1.47 24.49 4.53
CA TRP A 197 -2.53 23.84 5.32
C TRP A 197 -3.77 24.76 5.50
N PRO A 198 -5.00 24.26 5.28
CA PRO A 198 -5.34 22.91 4.85
C PRO A 198 -4.93 22.67 3.38
N PRO A 199 -4.54 21.44 3.02
CA PRO A 199 -4.12 21.14 1.67
C PRO A 199 -5.23 21.50 0.69
N ASN A 200 -4.80 22.00 -0.47
CA ASN A 200 -5.61 22.19 -1.66
C ASN A 200 -6.59 21.00 -1.81
N LYS A 201 -7.88 21.32 -1.82
CA LYS A 201 -8.97 20.33 -1.97
C LYS A 201 -8.91 19.73 -3.37
N MET A 202 -9.62 18.65 -3.65
CA MET A 202 -9.67 18.03 -4.99
C MET A 202 -10.04 19.04 -6.10
N TYR A 203 -10.84 20.07 -5.78
CA TYR A 203 -11.20 21.17 -6.69
C TYR A 203 -10.00 22.05 -7.08
N ASP A 204 -8.99 22.14 -6.21
CA ASP A 204 -7.76 22.89 -6.45
C ASP A 204 -6.79 22.19 -7.42
N SER A 205 -7.12 20.96 -7.82
CA SER A 205 -6.41 20.20 -8.84
C SER A 205 -7.19 20.09 -10.15
N MET A 206 -8.43 20.61 -10.23
CA MET A 206 -9.17 20.64 -11.50
C MET A 206 -8.41 21.44 -12.56
N TYR A 207 -7.77 22.55 -12.17
CA TYR A 207 -6.99 23.38 -13.10
C TYR A 207 -5.80 22.64 -13.72
N LEU A 208 -5.21 21.65 -13.02
CA LEU A 208 -4.13 20.82 -13.56
C LEU A 208 -4.62 19.81 -14.60
N ARG A 209 -5.90 19.42 -14.55
CA ARG A 209 -6.52 18.55 -15.57
C ARG A 209 -7.04 19.34 -16.77
N THR A 210 -7.50 20.58 -16.59
CA THR A 210 -7.94 21.44 -17.70
C THR A 210 -6.80 22.19 -18.39
N ALA A 211 -5.71 22.55 -17.70
CA ALA A 211 -4.61 23.31 -18.31
C ALA A 211 -3.85 22.53 -19.39
N LEU A 212 -3.86 21.19 -19.34
CA LEU A 212 -3.29 20.35 -20.40
C LEU A 212 -4.27 20.08 -21.56
N ALA A 213 -5.57 20.34 -21.38
CA ALA A 213 -6.55 20.29 -22.46
C ALA A 213 -6.63 21.60 -23.26
N THR A 214 -6.15 22.73 -22.70
CA THR A 214 -6.14 24.04 -23.38
C THR A 214 -4.77 24.50 -23.88
N GLN A 215 -3.66 23.82 -23.53
CA GLN A 215 -2.33 24.12 -24.11
C GLN A 215 -2.09 23.49 -25.50
N GLY A 216 -3.15 23.19 -26.25
CA GLY A 216 -3.11 22.74 -27.63
C GLY A 216 -3.69 23.71 -28.67
N LEU A 217 -4.05 24.94 -28.28
CA LEU A 217 -4.55 25.97 -29.22
C LEU A 217 -3.88 27.32 -28.93
N GLN A 218 -2.61 27.44 -29.33
CA GLN A 218 -2.06 28.74 -29.68
C GLN A 218 -2.68 29.17 -31.02
N THR A 219 -3.79 29.89 -30.98
CA THR A 219 -4.21 30.74 -32.10
C THR A 219 -3.78 32.17 -31.84
N LEU A 220 -3.04 32.71 -32.80
CA LEU A 220 -2.58 34.10 -32.92
C LEU A 220 -3.70 35.13 -32.63
N PRO A 221 -3.36 36.36 -32.21
CA PRO A 221 -4.35 37.35 -31.86
C PRO A 221 -5.09 37.87 -33.11
N ASN A 222 -6.41 38.00 -32.97
CA ASN A 222 -7.39 38.59 -33.91
C ASN A 222 -8.10 37.68 -34.93
N GLN A 223 -8.83 36.65 -34.46
CA GLN A 223 -10.08 36.27 -35.11
C GLN A 223 -11.16 35.97 -34.06
N ARG A 224 -12.29 36.69 -34.14
CA ARG A 224 -13.51 36.33 -33.40
C ARG A 224 -14.07 35.06 -34.03
N VAL A 225 -14.08 33.97 -33.27
CA VAL A 225 -14.84 32.76 -33.63
C VAL A 225 -16.08 32.74 -32.75
N SER A 226 -17.24 33.05 -33.34
CA SER A 226 -18.54 32.71 -32.76
C SER A 226 -18.81 31.24 -33.07
N ILE A 227 -18.94 30.40 -32.04
CA ILE A 227 -19.37 29.02 -32.18
C ILE A 227 -20.87 28.98 -31.87
N THR A 228 -21.68 28.80 -32.91
CA THR A 228 -23.10 28.46 -32.78
C THR A 228 -23.20 26.95 -32.86
N SER A 229 -23.59 26.29 -31.77
CA SER A 229 -23.85 24.84 -31.77
C SER A 229 -25.31 24.60 -32.20
N THR A 230 -25.50 24.06 -33.39
CA THR A 230 -26.76 23.41 -33.80
C THR A 230 -26.58 21.92 -33.64
N ILE A 231 -27.44 21.29 -32.84
CA ILE A 231 -27.52 19.84 -32.69
C ILE A 231 -28.63 19.39 -33.66
N GLU A 232 -28.27 18.69 -34.72
CA GLU A 232 -29.22 17.95 -35.54
C GLU A 232 -29.20 16.47 -35.10
N TYR A 233 -30.38 15.97 -34.75
CA TYR A 233 -30.66 14.56 -34.55
C TYR A 233 -31.22 14.01 -35.86
N GLU A 234 -30.55 13.04 -36.47
CA GLU A 234 -31.15 12.19 -37.49
C GLU A 234 -31.64 10.88 -36.86
N GLY A 235 -32.88 10.52 -37.19
CA GLY A 235 -33.49 9.22 -36.97
C GLY A 235 -33.59 8.43 -38.27
#